data_AF-A0A3R7TBH9-F1
#
_entry.id   AF-A0A3R7TBH9-F1
#
_cell.length_a   1.000
_cell.length_b   1.000
_cell.length_c   1.000
_cell.angle_alpha   90.00
_cell.angle_beta   90.00
_cell.angle_gamma   90.00
#
_symmetry.space_group_name_H-M   'P 1'
#
loop_
_entity.id
_entity.type
_entity.pdbx_description
1 polymer ?
#
loop_
_entity_poly.entity_id
_entity_poly.type
_entity_poly.pdbx_seq_one_letter_code
_entity_poly.pdbx_strand_id
1 'polypeptide(L)'
;MLAHRIGTEKANMLLEKLIDLPQRVFRRVNGDTRDYRHFLFDELRERLGGRSPSNILEIGPRDGQDTRRLLSLRPKSLVLAELPNHREFLEERLTSDRLIDDVEIRYGNVMYDQVVSKEETFEVI
;
A
#
# COMPACT_ATOMS: atom_id res chain seq x y z
N MET A 1 -6.76 -30.89 -22.97
CA MET A 1 -7.27 -30.64 -21.61
C MET A 1 -6.71 -29.34 -21.02
N LEU A 2 -6.88 -28.19 -21.68
CA LEU A 2 -6.37 -26.88 -21.19
C LEU A 2 -7.47 -25.81 -21.06
N ALA A 3 -8.54 -25.91 -21.86
CA ALA A 3 -9.64 -24.93 -21.87
C ALA A 3 -10.54 -24.96 -20.62
N HIS A 4 -10.58 -26.08 -19.87
CA HIS A 4 -11.46 -26.22 -18.71
C HIS A 4 -10.88 -25.57 -17.43
N ARG A 5 -9.56 -25.36 -17.36
CA ARG A 5 -8.87 -24.83 -16.17
C ARG A 5 -8.83 -23.30 -16.11
N ILE A 6 -8.83 -22.64 -17.27
CA ILE A 6 -8.78 -21.16 -17.39
C ILE A 6 -10.15 -20.53 -17.06
N GLY A 7 -11.24 -21.24 -17.39
CA GLY A 7 -12.60 -20.78 -17.06
C GLY A 7 -12.87 -20.75 -15.55
N THR A 8 -12.33 -21.71 -14.80
CA THR A 8 -12.52 -21.84 -13.35
C THR A 8 -11.75 -20.78 -12.54
N GLU A 9 -10.54 -20.38 -12.95
CA GLU A 9 -9.79 -19.33 -12.23
C GLU A 9 -10.40 -17.93 -12.42
N LYS A 10 -10.86 -17.60 -13.64
CA LYS A 10 -11.57 -16.34 -13.89
C LYS A 10 -12.90 -16.27 -13.15
N ALA A 11 -13.62 -17.39 -13.07
CA ALA A 11 -14.88 -17.47 -12.34
C ALA A 11 -14.66 -17.31 -10.83
N ASN A 12 -13.61 -17.94 -10.26
CA ASN A 12 -13.26 -17.77 -8.84
C ASN A 12 -12.83 -16.33 -8.52
N MET A 13 -12.01 -15.71 -9.37
CA MET A 13 -11.59 -14.31 -9.18
C MET A 13 -12.76 -13.31 -9.30
N LEU A 14 -13.77 -13.62 -10.12
CA LEU A 14 -15.02 -12.83 -10.20
C LEU A 14 -15.92 -13.03 -8.99
N LEU A 15 -16.00 -14.25 -8.47
CA LEU A 15 -16.74 -14.59 -7.24
C LEU A 15 -16.13 -13.94 -6.00
N GLU A 16 -14.80 -13.95 -5.85
CA GLU A 16 -14.09 -13.24 -4.77
C GLU A 16 -14.37 -11.73 -4.83
N LYS A 17 -14.28 -11.12 -6.01
CA LYS A 17 -14.60 -9.70 -6.21
C LYS A 17 -16.05 -9.35 -5.90
N LEU A 18 -16.99 -10.27 -6.13
CA LEU A 18 -18.42 -10.08 -5.86
C LEU A 18 -18.77 -10.21 -4.36
N ILE A 19 -17.98 -10.95 -3.59
CA ILE A 19 -18.18 -11.12 -2.14
C ILE A 19 -17.64 -9.90 -1.35
N ASP A 20 -16.63 -9.19 -1.88
CA ASP A 20 -16.05 -8.00 -1.24
C ASP A 20 -16.80 -6.70 -1.50
N LEU A 21 -17.56 -6.62 -2.59
CA LEU A 21 -18.35 -5.45 -2.97
C LEU A 21 -19.36 -5.00 -1.89
N PRO A 22 -20.15 -5.92 -1.28
CA PRO A 22 -21.07 -5.58 -0.19
C PRO A 22 -20.37 -4.97 1.03
N GLN A 23 -19.21 -5.52 1.43
CA GLN A 23 -18.48 -5.02 2.61
C GLN A 23 -17.85 -3.65 2.38
N ARG A 24 -17.29 -3.41 1.19
CA ARG A 24 -16.70 -2.11 0.81
C ARG A 24 -17.76 -1.00 0.76
N VAL A 25 -18.97 -1.34 0.30
CA VAL A 25 -20.10 -0.39 0.28
C VAL A 25 -20.61 -0.14 1.70
N PHE A 26 -20.82 -1.19 2.52
CA PHE A 26 -21.36 -1.04 3.88
C PHE A 26 -20.50 -0.16 4.80
N ARG A 27 -19.17 -0.24 4.71
CA ARG A 27 -18.26 0.52 5.58
C ARG A 27 -18.10 1.98 5.18
N ARG A 28 -18.26 2.28 3.88
CA ARG A 28 -18.27 3.66 3.36
C ARG A 28 -19.47 4.46 3.88
N VAL A 29 -20.56 3.79 4.23
CA VAL A 29 -21.76 4.42 4.83
C VAL A 29 -21.58 4.74 6.32
N ASN A 30 -20.68 4.05 7.03
CA ASN A 30 -20.47 4.22 8.48
C ASN A 30 -19.40 5.25 8.88
N GLY A 31 -18.73 5.90 7.92
CA GLY A 31 -18.09 7.20 8.14
C GLY A 31 -16.74 7.26 8.87
N ASP A 32 -16.12 6.13 9.25
CA ASP A 32 -14.80 6.18 9.90
C ASP A 32 -13.67 5.87 8.89
N THR A 33 -12.94 6.90 8.47
CA THR A 33 -11.80 6.75 7.54
C THR A 33 -10.64 5.98 8.17
N ARG A 34 -10.56 5.93 9.51
CA ARG A 34 -9.57 5.09 10.22
C ARG A 34 -9.88 3.61 9.98
N ASP A 35 -11.14 3.22 10.04
CA ASP A 35 -11.55 1.82 9.81
C ASP A 35 -11.22 1.35 8.40
N TYR A 36 -11.31 2.22 7.41
CA TYR A 36 -10.98 1.85 6.03
C TYR A 36 -9.48 1.61 5.82
N ARG A 37 -8.60 2.46 6.37
CA ARG A 37 -7.14 2.27 6.28
C ARG A 37 -6.69 0.98 6.97
N HIS A 38 -7.25 0.70 8.14
CA HIS A 38 -6.98 -0.54 8.87
C HIS A 38 -7.44 -1.77 8.07
N PHE A 39 -8.63 -1.72 7.49
CA PHE A 39 -9.12 -2.81 6.65
C PHE A 39 -8.22 -3.09 5.44
N LEU A 40 -7.77 -2.06 4.73
CA LEU A 40 -6.85 -2.23 3.59
C LEU A 40 -5.52 -2.87 4.03
N PHE A 41 -5.02 -2.49 5.19
CA PHE A 41 -3.81 -3.08 5.75
C PHE A 41 -4.02 -4.56 6.13
N ASP A 42 -5.15 -4.92 6.70
CA ASP A 42 -5.49 -6.31 7.01
C ASP A 42 -5.64 -7.15 5.73
N GLU A 43 -6.30 -6.61 4.69
CA GLU A 43 -6.40 -7.25 3.36
C GLU A 43 -5.00 -7.48 2.75
N LEU A 44 -4.10 -6.50 2.88
CA LEU A 44 -2.71 -6.66 2.44
C LEU A 44 -2.00 -7.79 3.20
N ARG A 45 -2.15 -7.87 4.52
CA ARG A 45 -1.55 -8.94 5.34
C ARG A 45 -2.05 -10.32 4.95
N GLU A 46 -3.35 -10.45 4.68
CA GLU A 46 -3.95 -11.69 4.20
C GLU A 46 -3.38 -12.09 2.84
N ARG A 47 -3.27 -11.16 1.89
CA ARG A 47 -2.67 -11.40 0.57
C ARG A 47 -1.19 -11.79 0.64
N LEU A 48 -0.46 -11.24 1.59
CA LEU A 48 0.94 -11.63 1.84
C LEU A 48 1.03 -13.01 2.51
N GLY A 49 -0.03 -13.54 3.11
CA GLY A 49 -0.02 -14.85 3.76
C GLY A 49 1.02 -14.95 4.88
N GLY A 50 1.26 -13.84 5.59
CA GLY A 50 2.23 -13.77 6.68
C GLY A 50 3.71 -13.66 6.27
N ARG A 51 4.01 -13.61 4.97
CA ARG A 51 5.39 -13.37 4.49
C ARG A 51 5.73 -11.88 4.56
N SER A 52 7.01 -11.58 4.80
CA SER A 52 7.52 -10.21 4.66
C SER A 52 7.70 -9.88 3.18
N PRO A 53 7.16 -8.74 2.70
CA PRO A 53 7.38 -8.31 1.32
C PRO A 53 8.84 -7.88 1.13
N SER A 54 9.31 -7.90 -0.11
CA SER A 54 10.66 -7.44 -0.45
C SER A 54 10.76 -5.91 -0.43
N ASN A 55 10.21 -5.25 -1.44
CA ASN A 55 10.24 -3.79 -1.59
C ASN A 55 8.81 -3.25 -1.59
N ILE A 56 8.57 -2.18 -0.83
CA ILE A 56 7.29 -1.48 -0.80
C ILE A 56 7.50 -0.05 -1.32
N LEU A 57 6.58 0.43 -2.15
CA LEU A 57 6.42 1.83 -2.49
C LEU A 57 5.16 2.34 -1.78
N GLU A 58 5.26 3.44 -1.04
CA GLU A 58 4.11 4.18 -0.51
C GLU A 58 4.01 5.52 -1.26
N ILE A 59 2.87 5.75 -1.91
CA ILE A 59 2.60 6.99 -2.63
C ILE A 59 1.73 7.90 -1.76
N GLY A 60 2.23 9.08 -1.42
CA GLY A 60 1.53 10.06 -0.60
C GLY A 60 1.36 9.60 0.87
N PRO A 61 2.47 9.40 1.61
CA PRO A 61 2.47 8.94 3.01
C PRO A 61 1.74 9.88 3.99
N ARG A 62 1.54 11.15 3.62
CA ARG A 62 0.79 12.16 4.41
C ARG A 62 1.22 12.24 5.88
N ASP A 63 0.49 11.52 6.77
CA ASP A 63 0.61 11.60 8.23
C ASP A 63 1.57 10.56 8.83
N GLY A 64 2.13 9.66 7.99
CA GLY A 64 3.08 8.61 8.39
C GLY A 64 2.46 7.41 9.11
N GLN A 65 1.12 7.37 9.28
CA GLN A 65 0.50 6.23 9.98
C GLN A 65 0.59 4.94 9.17
N ASP A 66 0.38 5.03 7.86
CA ASP A 66 0.47 3.87 6.98
C ASP A 66 1.92 3.44 6.78
N THR A 67 2.88 4.37 6.70
CA THR A 67 4.31 4.10 6.80
C THR A 67 4.65 3.20 8.00
N ARG A 68 4.15 3.52 9.21
CA ARG A 68 4.36 2.67 10.40
C ARG A 68 3.78 1.27 10.22
N ARG A 69 2.56 1.16 9.67
CA ARG A 69 1.91 -0.13 9.42
C ARG A 69 2.72 -0.95 8.41
N LEU A 70 3.18 -0.34 7.32
CA LEU A 70 3.98 -0.98 6.29
C LEU A 70 5.35 -1.45 6.82
N LEU A 71 6.03 -0.64 7.63
CA LEU A 71 7.28 -1.05 8.31
C LEU A 71 7.06 -2.25 9.25
N SER A 72 5.88 -2.40 9.85
CA SER A 72 5.58 -3.56 10.70
C SER A 72 5.55 -4.89 9.93
N LEU A 73 5.42 -4.86 8.59
CA LEU A 73 5.55 -6.03 7.72
C LEU A 73 7.01 -6.48 7.52
N ARG A 74 7.98 -5.68 8.02
CA ARG A 74 9.42 -5.89 7.90
C ARG A 74 9.90 -6.04 6.45
N PRO A 75 9.62 -5.06 5.56
CA PRO A 75 10.15 -5.09 4.21
C PRO A 75 11.67 -5.00 4.21
N LYS A 76 12.32 -5.43 3.11
CA LYS A 76 13.75 -5.14 2.89
C LYS A 76 13.99 -3.66 2.63
N SER A 77 13.06 -2.99 1.96
CA SER A 77 13.07 -1.54 1.76
C SER A 77 11.65 -0.98 1.68
N LEU A 78 11.48 0.24 2.19
CA LEU A 78 10.28 1.04 2.05
C LEU A 78 10.66 2.40 1.43
N VAL A 79 10.15 2.66 0.23
CA VAL A 79 10.33 3.92 -0.49
C VAL A 79 9.05 4.74 -0.37
N LEU A 80 9.18 6.00 0.03
CA LEU A 80 8.09 6.96 0.11
C LEU A 80 8.20 7.93 -1.07
N ALA A 81 7.14 8.04 -1.87
CA ALA A 81 7.04 9.05 -2.91
C ALA A 81 6.04 10.14 -2.49
N GLU A 82 6.53 11.37 -2.33
CA GLU A 82 5.73 12.50 -1.86
C GLU A 82 5.97 13.76 -2.69
N LEU A 83 4.98 14.64 -2.76
CA LEU A 83 5.14 15.92 -3.43
C LEU A 83 6.12 16.83 -2.65
N PRO A 84 6.95 17.63 -3.34
CA PRO A 84 7.95 18.49 -2.69
C PRO A 84 7.35 19.47 -1.67
N ASN A 85 6.10 19.91 -1.86
CA ASN A 85 5.43 20.86 -0.98
C ASN A 85 5.00 20.25 0.37
N HIS A 86 5.10 18.94 0.56
CA HIS A 86 4.82 18.27 1.85
C HIS A 86 6.10 17.81 2.57
N ARG A 87 7.28 18.14 2.04
CA ARG A 87 8.58 17.70 2.57
C ARG A 87 8.75 17.95 4.07
N GLU A 88 8.65 19.21 4.48
CA GLU A 88 8.90 19.59 5.88
C GLU A 88 7.93 18.90 6.83
N PHE A 89 6.65 18.86 6.46
CA PHE A 89 5.63 18.19 7.26
C PHE A 89 5.91 16.68 7.38
N LEU A 90 6.22 16.00 6.28
CA LEU A 90 6.48 14.56 6.31
C LEU A 90 7.74 14.23 7.12
N GLU A 91 8.84 14.96 6.88
CA GLU A 91 10.10 14.73 7.60
C GLU A 91 9.93 14.96 9.11
N GLU A 92 9.25 16.04 9.53
CA GLU A 92 8.96 16.30 10.94
C GLU A 92 8.17 15.14 11.58
N ARG A 93 7.14 14.63 10.89
CA ARG A 93 6.31 13.53 11.38
C ARG A 93 7.12 12.24 11.50
N LEU A 94 7.89 11.88 10.48
CA LEU A 94 8.71 10.66 10.47
C LEU A 94 9.85 10.72 11.49
N THR A 95 10.48 11.88 11.68
CA THR A 95 11.47 12.08 12.74
C THR A 95 10.84 11.93 14.12
N SER A 96 9.67 12.55 14.36
CA SER A 96 8.94 12.45 15.63
C SER A 96 8.56 11.01 15.97
N ASP A 97 8.17 10.24 14.95
CA ASP A 97 7.79 8.83 15.09
C ASP A 97 9.01 7.87 15.03
N ARG A 98 10.23 8.39 14.87
CA ARG A 98 11.49 7.63 14.73
C ARG A 98 11.49 6.62 13.57
N LEU A 99 10.87 7.00 12.46
CA LEU A 99 10.78 6.19 11.24
C LEU A 99 11.68 6.70 10.12
N ILE A 100 12.25 7.92 10.27
CA ILE A 100 12.96 8.60 9.18
C ILE A 100 14.17 7.81 8.66
N ASP A 101 14.84 7.06 9.53
CA ASP A 101 16.03 6.27 9.19
C ASP A 101 15.68 4.90 8.58
N ASP A 102 14.40 4.49 8.65
CA ASP A 102 13.91 3.19 8.16
C ASP A 102 13.30 3.28 6.75
N VAL A 103 13.29 4.47 6.15
CA VAL A 103 12.64 4.74 4.85
C VAL A 103 13.54 5.52 3.90
N GLU A 104 13.33 5.34 2.61
CA GLU A 104 13.90 6.19 1.57
C GLU A 104 12.82 7.15 1.08
N ILE A 105 13.02 8.47 1.21
CA ILE A 105 12.05 9.46 0.73
C ILE A 105 12.50 10.02 -0.62
N ARG A 106 11.59 10.03 -1.59
CA ARG A 106 11.79 10.60 -2.91
C ARG A 106 10.72 11.64 -3.20
N TYR A 107 11.16 12.85 -3.52
CA TYR A 107 10.26 13.97 -3.76
C TYR A 107 10.00 14.19 -5.24
N GLY A 108 8.71 14.26 -5.59
CA GLY A 108 8.21 14.58 -6.91
C GLY A 108 6.87 13.92 -7.20
N ASN A 109 6.26 14.26 -8.31
CA ASN A 109 5.00 13.69 -8.74
C ASN A 109 5.21 12.36 -9.48
N VAL A 110 4.84 11.24 -8.87
CA VAL A 110 4.99 9.88 -9.46
C VAL A 110 4.40 9.75 -10.87
N MET A 111 3.41 10.57 -11.23
CA MET A 111 2.78 10.53 -12.55
C MET A 111 3.58 11.26 -13.64
N TYR A 112 4.35 12.29 -13.28
CA TYR A 112 5.02 13.18 -14.24
C TYR A 112 6.55 13.17 -14.12
N ASP A 113 7.04 12.94 -12.92
CA ASP A 113 8.45 12.95 -12.57
C ASP A 113 8.95 11.50 -12.46
N GLN A 114 10.20 11.24 -12.88
CA GLN A 114 10.85 9.93 -12.77
C GLN A 114 11.35 9.64 -11.33
N VAL A 115 10.50 9.91 -10.34
CA VAL A 115 10.77 9.71 -8.90
C VAL A 115 10.91 8.23 -8.57
N VAL A 116 10.17 7.42 -9.32
CA VAL A 116 10.26 5.97 -9.29
C VAL A 116 10.67 5.53 -10.69
N SER A 117 11.80 4.83 -10.80
CA SER A 117 12.25 4.31 -12.09
C SER A 117 11.31 3.21 -12.58
N LYS A 118 11.10 3.15 -13.90
CA LYS A 118 10.30 2.08 -14.53
C LYS A 118 10.94 0.69 -14.37
N GLU A 119 12.24 0.64 -14.11
CA GLU A 119 13.00 -0.60 -13.90
C GLU A 119 12.95 -1.08 -12.45
N GLU A 120 12.53 -0.23 -11.50
CA GLU A 120 12.36 -0.62 -10.11
C GLU A 120 11.10 -1.47 -9.95
N THR A 121 11.25 -2.61 -9.26
CA THR A 121 10.14 -3.52 -8.98
C THR A 121 9.74 -3.41 -7.51
N PHE A 122 8.46 -3.10 -7.29
CA PHE A 122 7.83 -3.12 -5.98
C PHE A 122 6.82 -4.25 -5.91
N GLU A 123 6.84 -4.94 -4.78
CA GLU A 123 5.91 -6.03 -4.52
C GLU A 123 4.56 -5.50 -4.00
N VAL A 124 4.60 -4.34 -3.34
CA VAL A 124 3.45 -3.61 -2.81
C VAL A 124 3.60 -2.14 -3.23
N ILE A 125 2.51 -1.56 -3.74
CA ILE A 125 2.36 -0.15 -4.12
C ILE A 125 1.05 0.37 -3.53
#